data_AF-A0AAD4LFH0-F1
#
_entry.id   AF-A0AAD4LFH0-F1
#
_cell.length_a   1.000
_cell.length_b   1.000
_cell.length_c   1.000
_cell.angle_alpha   90.00
_cell.angle_beta   90.00
_cell.angle_gamma   90.00
#
_symmetry.space_group_name_H-M   'P 1'
#
loop_
_entity.id
_entity.type
_entity.pdbx_description
1 polymer ?
#
loop_
_entity_poly.entity_id
_entity_poly.type
_entity_poly.pdbx_seq_one_letter_code
_entity_poly.pdbx_strand_id
1 'polypeptide(L)'
;LSALRNSVDFIKGICSATLDNDCVPIDVRERLQSPISEPLLIDKGLRLCLDLYLATTTTGSQALYTNICKALKRYSPDTDTLSYDQFKRKITELTGVVSVMTDMCYNSCVAFTGPFSGLDACPECSEARYETITRGKKLVSVPRKQALTIPVGPQIQAQYRS
;
A
#
# COMPACT_ATOMS: atom_id res chain seq x y z
N LEU A 1 -3.96 -32.13 -16.50
CA LEU A 1 -2.79 -32.43 -15.64
C LEU A 1 -2.13 -31.16 -15.07
N SER A 2 -1.97 -30.08 -15.84
CA SER A 2 -1.43 -28.79 -15.36
C SER A 2 -2.24 -28.17 -14.22
N ALA A 3 -3.57 -28.10 -14.34
CA ALA A 3 -4.44 -27.54 -13.30
C ALA A 3 -4.28 -28.25 -11.95
N LEU A 4 -4.23 -29.59 -11.95
CA LEU A 4 -4.02 -30.38 -10.72
C LEU A 4 -2.67 -30.06 -10.08
N ARG A 5 -1.60 -29.93 -10.88
CA ARG A 5 -0.27 -29.55 -10.38
C ARG A 5 -0.28 -28.17 -9.74
N ASN A 6 -0.87 -27.19 -10.43
CA ASN A 6 -1.03 -25.83 -9.90
C ASN A 6 -1.75 -25.85 -8.55
N SER A 7 -2.89 -26.56 -8.44
CA SER A 7 -3.62 -26.69 -7.18
C SER A 7 -2.77 -27.28 -6.06
N VAL A 8 -2.00 -28.34 -6.33
CA VAL A 8 -1.09 -28.96 -5.35
C VAL A 8 0.01 -27.98 -4.91
N ASP A 9 0.57 -27.22 -5.84
CA ASP A 9 1.62 -26.24 -5.52
C ASP A 9 1.08 -25.07 -4.69
N PHE A 10 -0.15 -24.61 -4.97
CA PHE A 10 -0.83 -23.63 -4.12
C PHE A 10 -1.11 -24.19 -2.71
N ILE A 11 -1.58 -25.44 -2.60
CA ILE A 11 -1.82 -26.08 -1.29
C ILE A 11 -0.52 -26.13 -0.48
N LYS A 12 0.59 -26.55 -1.09
CA LYS A 12 1.90 -26.55 -0.43
C LYS A 12 2.31 -25.15 0.04
N GLY A 13 2.13 -24.15 -0.82
CA GLY A 13 2.39 -22.75 -0.50
C GLY A 13 1.61 -22.28 0.74
N ILE A 14 0.31 -22.56 0.78
CA ILE A 14 -0.56 -22.22 1.92
C ILE A 14 -0.12 -22.95 3.19
N CYS A 15 0.19 -24.25 3.12
CA CYS A 15 0.66 -25.02 4.28
C CYS A 15 2.01 -24.51 4.83
N SER A 16 2.85 -23.91 3.99
CA SER A 16 4.12 -23.30 4.38
C SER A 16 4.04 -21.78 4.61
N ALA A 17 2.83 -21.19 4.62
CA ALA A 17 2.67 -19.76 4.75
C ALA A 17 3.11 -19.27 6.13
N THR A 18 3.88 -18.20 6.13
CA THR A 18 4.40 -17.52 7.32
C THR A 18 4.29 -16.02 7.06
N LEU A 19 4.44 -15.20 8.10
CA LEU A 19 4.49 -13.75 7.90
C LEU A 19 5.71 -13.34 7.06
N ASP A 20 6.84 -14.04 7.21
CA ASP A 20 8.10 -13.70 6.56
C ASP A 20 8.13 -13.97 5.05
N ASN A 21 7.29 -14.90 4.57
CA ASN A 21 7.13 -15.20 3.14
C ASN A 21 5.86 -14.59 2.52
N ASP A 22 5.21 -13.67 3.24
CA ASP A 22 4.05 -12.92 2.74
C ASP A 22 4.45 -11.68 1.92
N CYS A 23 3.52 -11.14 1.12
CA CYS A 23 3.70 -9.94 0.30
C CYS A 23 3.54 -8.62 1.09
N VAL A 24 3.42 -8.71 2.42
CA VAL A 24 3.30 -7.57 3.33
C VAL A 24 4.65 -6.83 3.44
N PRO A 25 4.67 -5.48 3.34
CA PRO A 25 5.90 -4.70 3.48
C PRO A 25 6.66 -4.98 4.78
N ILE A 26 7.98 -4.92 4.73
CA ILE A 26 8.83 -5.34 5.85
C ILE A 26 8.56 -4.55 7.14
N ASP A 27 8.34 -3.25 7.03
CA ASP A 27 8.02 -2.37 8.16
C ASP A 27 6.66 -2.72 8.78
N VAL A 28 5.71 -3.22 7.99
CA VAL A 28 4.41 -3.67 8.45
C VAL A 28 4.53 -5.02 9.15
N ARG A 29 5.38 -5.93 8.64
CA ARG A 29 5.65 -7.23 9.27
C ARG A 29 6.32 -7.08 10.63
N GLU A 30 7.30 -6.19 10.73
CA GLU A 30 7.96 -5.87 12.00
C GLU A 30 6.94 -5.35 13.03
N ARG A 31 6.06 -4.44 12.63
CA ARG A 31 4.96 -3.95 13.51
C ARG A 31 3.97 -5.05 13.89
N LEU A 32 3.67 -5.98 12.97
CA LEU A 32 2.82 -7.12 13.25
C LEU A 32 3.40 -8.04 14.35
N GLN A 33 4.72 -8.22 14.36
CA GLN A 33 5.43 -9.01 15.38
C GLN A 33 5.66 -8.23 16.68
N SER A 34 5.89 -6.92 16.58
CA SER A 34 6.16 -6.01 17.72
C SER A 34 5.26 -4.78 17.63
N PRO A 35 4.02 -4.86 18.16
CA PRO A 35 3.06 -3.77 18.08
C PRO A 35 3.53 -2.52 18.83
N ILE A 36 3.28 -1.35 18.23
CA ILE A 36 3.47 -0.04 18.88
C ILE A 36 2.53 0.03 20.08
N SER A 37 3.09 0.26 21.26
CA SER A 37 2.34 0.26 22.54
C SER A 37 2.11 1.68 23.09
N GLU A 38 2.81 2.67 22.53
CA GLU A 38 2.68 4.06 22.92
C GLU A 38 1.28 4.60 22.57
N PRO A 39 0.65 5.40 23.44
CA PRO A 39 -0.64 6.01 23.15
C PRO A 39 -0.62 6.84 21.87
N LEU A 40 -1.73 6.79 21.14
CA LEU A 40 -1.92 7.60 19.95
C LEU A 40 -1.98 9.09 20.32
N LEU A 41 -0.94 9.86 19.96
CA LEU A 41 -0.91 11.31 20.16
C LEU A 41 -1.13 12.02 18.83
N ILE A 42 -2.24 12.76 18.72
CA ILE A 42 -2.48 13.71 17.64
C ILE A 42 -2.21 15.11 18.17
N ASP A 43 -1.02 15.62 17.89
CA ASP A 43 -0.68 17.01 18.19
C ASP A 43 -1.37 18.00 17.22
N LYS A 44 -1.20 19.30 17.49
CA LYS A 44 -1.81 20.38 16.70
C LYS A 44 -1.35 20.39 15.24
N GLY A 45 -0.08 20.08 14.98
CA GLY A 45 0.50 20.07 13.63
C GLY A 45 -0.04 18.89 12.82
N LEU A 46 -0.10 17.71 13.42
CA LEU A 46 -0.70 16.53 12.81
C LEU A 46 -2.21 16.72 12.58
N ARG A 47 -2.92 17.35 13.52
CA ARG A 47 -4.34 17.68 13.33
C ARG A 47 -4.56 18.62 12.15
N LEU A 48 -3.75 19.68 12.04
CA LEU A 48 -3.78 20.58 10.90
C LEU A 48 -3.53 19.83 9.58
N CYS A 49 -2.52 18.97 9.53
CA CYS A 49 -2.23 18.17 8.34
C CYS A 49 -3.40 17.24 7.97
N LEU A 50 -4.08 16.65 8.96
CA LEU A 50 -5.26 15.81 8.74
C LEU A 50 -6.42 16.61 8.15
N ASP A 51 -6.73 17.77 8.73
CA ASP A 51 -7.81 18.64 8.24
C ASP A 51 -7.52 19.11 6.81
N LEU A 52 -6.27 19.48 6.51
CA LEU A 52 -5.84 19.83 5.14
C LEU A 52 -5.92 18.64 4.18
N TYR A 53 -5.51 17.46 4.62
CA TYR A 53 -5.59 16.25 3.80
C TYR A 53 -7.05 15.98 3.41
N LEU A 54 -7.97 15.94 4.38
CA LEU A 54 -9.40 15.73 4.16
C LEU A 54 -10.05 16.85 3.32
N ALA A 55 -9.63 18.09 3.49
CA ALA A 55 -10.11 19.20 2.66
C ALA A 55 -9.65 19.08 1.20
N THR A 56 -8.50 18.45 0.95
CA THR A 56 -7.91 18.32 -0.39
C THR A 56 -8.23 16.99 -1.07
N THR A 57 -8.74 15.98 -0.35
CA THR A 57 -9.08 14.67 -0.93
C THR A 57 -10.15 14.75 -2.02
N THR A 58 -11.08 15.71 -1.95
CA THR A 58 -12.10 15.95 -2.99
C THR A 58 -11.49 16.28 -4.35
N THR A 59 -10.29 16.88 -4.36
CA THR A 59 -9.53 17.18 -5.57
C THR A 59 -8.41 16.17 -5.86
N GLY A 60 -8.16 15.23 -4.94
CA GLY A 60 -7.12 14.21 -5.05
C GLY A 60 -5.68 14.73 -5.19
N SER A 61 -5.45 16.03 -4.95
CA SER A 61 -4.22 16.69 -5.39
C SER A 61 -3.19 16.81 -4.26
N GLN A 62 -2.18 15.94 -4.29
CA GLN A 62 -0.95 16.09 -3.51
C GLN A 62 -0.31 17.47 -3.72
N ALA A 63 -0.43 18.04 -4.92
CA ALA A 63 0.09 19.36 -5.24
C ALA A 63 -0.65 20.45 -4.46
N LEU A 64 -1.98 20.35 -4.31
CA LEU A 64 -2.76 21.31 -3.53
C LEU A 64 -2.38 21.29 -2.05
N TYR A 65 -2.33 20.09 -1.44
CA TYR A 65 -1.85 19.92 -0.06
C TYR A 65 -0.47 20.55 0.14
N THR A 66 0.46 20.27 -0.78
CA THR A 66 1.83 20.79 -0.74
C THR A 66 1.88 22.31 -0.86
N ASN A 67 1.06 22.90 -1.74
CA ASN A 67 1.00 24.34 -1.93
C ASN A 67 0.43 25.07 -0.71
N ILE A 68 -0.58 24.49 -0.05
CA ILE A 68 -1.14 25.04 1.18
C ILE A 68 -0.10 24.97 2.31
N CYS A 69 0.57 23.84 2.50
CA CYS A 69 1.64 23.72 3.50
C CYS A 69 2.76 24.76 3.27
N LYS A 70 3.15 24.99 2.00
CA LYS A 70 4.11 26.04 1.64
C LYS A 70 3.59 27.45 1.96
N ALA A 71 2.30 27.72 1.72
CA ALA A 71 1.70 29.01 2.05
C ALA A 71 1.65 29.26 3.56
N LEU A 72 1.29 28.25 4.35
CA LEU A 72 1.27 28.33 5.81
C LEU A 72 2.68 28.58 6.37
N LYS A 73 3.70 27.87 5.89
CA LYS A 73 5.10 28.12 6.27
C LYS A 73 5.59 29.54 5.94
N ARG A 74 5.10 30.16 4.86
CA ARG A 74 5.43 31.56 4.55
C ARG A 74 4.75 32.54 5.49
N TYR A 75 3.52 32.25 5.92
CA TYR A 75 2.75 33.11 6.83
C TYR A 75 3.21 33.00 8.28
N SER A 76 3.46 31.78 8.76
CA SER A 76 3.96 31.50 10.10
C SER A 76 5.05 30.42 10.00
N PRO A 77 6.34 30.81 10.03
CA PRO A 77 7.47 29.88 9.88
C PRO A 77 7.49 28.75 10.91
N ASP A 78 6.94 28.98 12.10
CA ASP A 78 6.87 28.01 13.20
C ASP A 78 5.74 26.97 13.04
N THR A 79 4.96 27.05 11.94
CA THR A 79 3.86 26.10 11.70
C THR A 79 4.43 24.72 11.34
N ASP A 80 4.27 23.77 12.27
CA ASP A 80 4.65 22.39 12.02
C ASP A 80 3.71 21.73 11.01
N THR A 81 4.26 21.38 9.84
CA THR A 81 3.52 20.72 8.75
C THR A 81 4.37 19.60 8.17
N LEU A 82 3.73 18.44 8.00
CA LEU A 82 4.31 17.28 7.36
C LEU A 82 4.16 17.38 5.84
N SER A 83 5.16 16.86 5.11
CA SER A 83 4.98 16.61 3.68
C SER A 83 3.85 15.61 3.47
N TYR A 84 3.28 15.56 2.26
CA TYR A 84 2.20 14.64 1.94
C TYR A 84 2.60 13.18 2.23
N ASP A 85 3.82 12.78 1.89
CA ASP A 85 4.32 11.43 2.13
C ASP A 85 4.59 11.15 3.61
N GLN A 86 5.12 12.13 4.34
CA GLN A 86 5.31 12.03 5.79
C GLN A 86 3.97 11.87 6.51
N PHE A 87 2.98 12.69 6.15
CA PHE A 87 1.62 12.60 6.67
C PHE A 87 0.98 11.25 6.33
N LYS A 88 1.06 10.79 5.07
CA LYS A 88 0.54 9.48 4.65
C LYS A 88 1.18 8.32 5.42
N ARG A 89 2.49 8.35 5.65
CA ARG A 89 3.16 7.34 6.49
C ARG A 89 2.64 7.39 7.93
N LYS A 90 2.52 8.59 8.50
CA LYS A 90 2.04 8.76 9.87
C LYS A 90 0.60 8.28 10.03
N ILE A 91 -0.32 8.67 9.13
CA ILE A 91 -1.71 8.20 9.22
C ILE A 91 -1.85 6.70 8.98
N THR A 92 -0.99 6.10 8.14
CA THR A 92 -0.93 4.63 7.95
C THR A 92 -0.51 3.91 9.24
N GLU A 93 0.51 4.42 9.94
CA GLU A 93 0.94 3.92 11.26
C GLU A 93 -0.15 4.10 12.34
N LEU A 94 -0.87 5.22 12.28
CA LEU A 94 -1.90 5.55 13.26
C LEU A 94 -3.16 4.70 13.10
N THR A 95 -3.57 4.46 11.85
CA THR A 95 -4.82 3.73 11.53
C THR A 95 -4.61 2.24 11.28
N GLY A 96 -3.37 1.82 10.99
CA GLY A 96 -3.08 0.47 10.52
C GLY A 96 -3.60 0.18 9.10
N VAL A 97 -4.13 1.17 8.38
CA VAL A 97 -4.66 0.98 7.03
C VAL A 97 -3.52 0.92 6.02
N VAL A 98 -2.99 -0.29 5.84
CA VAL A 98 -1.89 -0.59 4.91
C VAL A 98 -2.47 -1.09 3.59
N SER A 99 -1.94 -0.59 2.48
CA SER A 99 -2.28 -1.06 1.13
C SER A 99 -1.20 -2.03 0.62
N VAL A 100 -1.62 -3.24 0.23
CA VAL A 100 -0.77 -4.24 -0.42
C VAL A 100 -1.33 -4.51 -1.82
N MET A 101 -0.56 -4.11 -2.85
CA MET A 101 -0.94 -4.28 -4.24
C MET A 101 -0.39 -5.61 -4.77
N THR A 102 -1.27 -6.47 -5.29
CA THR A 102 -0.88 -7.74 -5.93
C THR A 102 -1.22 -7.69 -7.41
N ASP A 103 -0.25 -7.94 -8.28
CA ASP A 103 -0.48 -7.95 -9.72
C ASP A 103 -1.50 -9.03 -10.10
N MET A 104 -2.37 -8.73 -11.06
CA MET A 104 -3.35 -9.68 -11.58
C MET A 104 -3.52 -9.55 -13.09
N CYS A 105 -3.99 -10.62 -13.72
CA CYS A 105 -4.40 -10.59 -15.10
C CYS A 105 -5.60 -9.62 -15.27
N TYR A 106 -5.54 -8.73 -16.25
CA TYR A 106 -6.63 -7.78 -16.47
C TYR A 106 -7.93 -8.45 -16.95
N ASN A 107 -7.80 -9.57 -17.66
CA ASN A 107 -8.92 -10.32 -18.25
C ASN A 107 -9.48 -11.35 -17.26
N SER A 108 -8.70 -12.37 -16.90
CA SER A 108 -9.18 -13.47 -16.04
C SER A 108 -9.15 -13.18 -14.54
N CYS A 109 -8.56 -12.05 -14.11
CA CYS A 109 -8.35 -11.70 -12.70
C CYS A 109 -7.48 -12.69 -11.89
N VAL A 110 -6.79 -13.62 -12.54
CA VAL A 110 -5.80 -14.49 -11.88
C VAL A 110 -4.69 -13.64 -11.28
N ALA A 111 -4.44 -13.80 -9.98
CA ALA A 111 -3.37 -13.10 -9.28
C ALA A 111 -2.02 -13.75 -9.57
N PHE A 112 -1.00 -12.93 -9.83
CA PHE A 112 0.39 -13.35 -9.98
C PHE A 112 1.04 -13.48 -8.59
N THR A 113 0.64 -14.52 -7.86
CA THR A 113 1.10 -14.82 -6.49
C THR A 113 1.47 -16.30 -6.33
N GLY A 114 2.16 -16.64 -5.25
CA GLY A 114 2.57 -18.01 -4.94
C GLY A 114 3.32 -18.65 -6.12
N PRO A 115 2.88 -19.82 -6.63
CA PRO A 115 3.47 -20.47 -7.81
C PRO A 115 3.47 -19.61 -9.08
N PHE A 116 2.57 -18.61 -9.19
CA PHE A 116 2.46 -17.73 -10.35
C PHE A 116 3.22 -16.40 -10.20
N SER A 117 3.88 -16.17 -9.05
CA SER A 117 4.57 -14.91 -8.74
C SER A 117 5.63 -14.51 -9.78
N GLY A 118 6.31 -15.49 -10.39
CA GLY A 118 7.36 -15.28 -11.40
C GLY A 118 6.86 -15.30 -12.85
N LEU A 119 5.55 -15.38 -13.10
CA LEU A 119 5.01 -15.40 -14.46
C LEU A 119 4.82 -13.98 -15.01
N ASP A 120 5.17 -13.81 -16.29
CA ASP A 120 4.94 -12.58 -17.06
C ASP A 120 3.68 -12.64 -17.93
N ALA A 121 3.03 -13.80 -18.02
CA ALA A 121 1.79 -14.02 -18.76
C ALA A 121 0.82 -14.88 -17.96
N CYS A 122 -0.47 -14.60 -18.11
CA CYS A 122 -1.53 -15.31 -17.41
C CYS A 122 -1.59 -16.79 -17.87
N PRO A 123 -1.58 -17.76 -16.95
CA PRO A 123 -1.63 -19.18 -17.32
C PRO A 123 -2.99 -19.62 -17.90
N GLU A 124 -4.05 -18.83 -17.70
CA GLU A 124 -5.42 -19.16 -18.16
C GLU A 124 -5.76 -18.55 -19.52
N CYS A 125 -5.29 -17.33 -19.80
CA CYS A 125 -5.66 -16.60 -21.03
C CYS A 125 -4.48 -16.02 -21.80
N SER A 126 -3.24 -16.34 -21.41
CA SER A 126 -1.98 -15.92 -22.05
C SER A 126 -1.73 -14.41 -22.13
N GLU A 127 -2.59 -13.60 -21.51
CA GLU A 127 -2.44 -12.15 -21.48
C GLU A 127 -1.20 -11.74 -20.68
N ALA A 128 -0.46 -10.78 -21.22
CA ALA A 128 0.71 -10.24 -20.55
C ALA A 128 0.32 -9.63 -19.19
N ARG A 129 1.16 -9.85 -18.18
CA ARG A 129 1.06 -9.24 -16.83
C ARG A 129 1.32 -7.74 -16.88
N TYR A 130 2.29 -7.35 -17.68
CA TYR A 130 2.78 -5.98 -17.77
C TYR A 130 2.43 -5.33 -19.11
N GLU A 131 2.31 -4.01 -19.09
CA GLU A 131 2.30 -3.16 -20.28
C GLU A 131 3.41 -2.12 -20.18
N THR A 132 3.85 -1.61 -21.33
CA THR A 132 4.87 -0.57 -21.39
C THR A 132 4.20 0.78 -21.56
N ILE A 133 4.41 1.69 -20.61
CA ILE A 133 3.92 3.06 -20.66
C ILE A 133 5.08 4.05 -20.75
N THR A 134 4.81 5.24 -21.29
CA THR A 134 5.77 6.35 -21.31
C THR A 134 5.59 7.21 -20.07
N ARG A 135 6.61 7.27 -19.19
CA ARG A 135 6.66 8.18 -18.04
C ARG A 135 7.74 9.24 -18.27
N GLY A 136 7.32 10.39 -18.78
CA GLY A 136 8.24 11.44 -19.24
C GLY A 136 9.01 11.00 -20.48
N LYS A 137 10.34 10.89 -20.39
CA LYS A 137 11.20 10.41 -21.49
C LYS A 137 11.56 8.92 -21.42
N LYS A 138 11.05 8.19 -20.41
CA LYS A 138 11.41 6.78 -20.16
C LYS A 138 10.22 5.86 -20.45
N LEU A 139 10.50 4.72 -21.08
CA LEU A 139 9.58 3.60 -21.15
C LEU A 139 9.67 2.82 -19.85
N VAL A 140 8.53 2.52 -19.24
CA VAL A 140 8.43 1.81 -17.96
C VAL A 140 7.43 0.68 -18.11
N SER A 141 7.81 -0.51 -17.65
CA SER A 141 6.92 -1.65 -17.55
C SER A 141 6.08 -1.52 -16.27
N VAL A 142 4.76 -1.55 -16.40
CA VAL A 142 3.81 -1.44 -15.28
C VAL A 142 2.80 -2.58 -15.32
N PRO A 143 2.34 -3.10 -14.17
CA PRO A 143 1.30 -4.11 -14.14
C PRO A 143 0.02 -3.59 -14.80
N ARG A 144 -0.63 -4.41 -15.64
CA ARG A 144 -1.87 -4.01 -16.32
C ARG A 144 -3.07 -3.92 -15.38
N LYS A 145 -3.06 -4.67 -14.29
CA LYS A 145 -4.09 -4.63 -13.24
C LYS A 145 -3.50 -5.12 -11.92
N GLN A 146 -3.97 -4.57 -10.81
CA GLN A 146 -3.57 -4.98 -9.47
C GLN A 146 -4.78 -5.10 -8.54
N ALA A 147 -4.74 -6.06 -7.63
CA ALA A 147 -5.66 -6.21 -6.51
C ALA A 147 -5.15 -5.40 -5.32
N LEU A 148 -6.03 -4.66 -4.67
CA LEU A 148 -5.77 -4.04 -3.39
C LEU A 148 -6.16 -5.00 -2.26
N THR A 149 -5.20 -5.35 -1.40
CA THR A 149 -5.45 -6.03 -0.13
C THR A 149 -5.17 -5.06 1.01
N ILE A 150 -6.10 -4.97 1.97
CA ILE A 150 -5.92 -4.20 3.21
C ILE A 150 -5.81 -5.20 4.36
N PRO A 151 -4.59 -5.50 4.85
CA PRO A 151 -4.40 -6.49 5.92
C PRO A 151 -5.16 -6.09 7.18
N VAL A 152 -5.83 -7.06 7.81
CA VAL A 152 -6.62 -6.81 9.03
C VAL A 152 -5.73 -6.67 10.27
N GLY A 153 -4.58 -7.36 10.29
CA GLY A 153 -3.68 -7.40 11.46
C GLY A 153 -3.23 -6.01 11.95
N PRO A 154 -2.67 -5.14 11.09
CA PRO A 154 -2.22 -3.82 11.53
C PRO A 154 -3.37 -2.92 12.00
N GLN A 155 -4.58 -3.09 11.43
CA GLN A 155 -5.77 -2.36 11.86
C GLN A 155 -6.20 -2.79 13.28
N ILE A 156 -6.20 -4.09 13.56
CA ILE A 156 -6.48 -4.62 14.90
C ILE A 156 -5.48 -4.04 15.90
N GLN A 157 -4.18 -4.06 15.59
CA GLN A 157 -3.16 -3.48 16.48
C GLN A 157 -3.41 -1.99 16.76
N ALA A 158 -3.77 -1.22 15.74
CA ALA A 158 -4.09 0.20 15.91
C ALA A 158 -5.34 0.43 16.78
N GLN A 159 -6.36 -0.42 16.65
CA GLN A 159 -7.57 -0.36 17.47
C GLN A 159 -7.29 -0.68 18.93
N TYR A 160 -6.48 -1.69 19.23
CA TYR A 160 -6.11 -2.05 20.61
C TYR A 160 -5.25 -0.98 21.31
N ARG A 161 -4.60 -0.11 20.55
CA ARG A 161 -3.81 1.02 21.08
C ARG A 161 -4.65 2.25 21.39
N SER A 162 -5.89 2.32 20.89
CA SER A 162 -6.77 3.50 20.96
C SER A 162 -7.56 3.59 22.26
#